data_AF-A0A967F5I6-F1
#
_entry.id   AF-A0A967F5I6-F1
#
_cell.length_a   1.000
_cell.length_b   1.000
_cell.length_c   1.000
_cell.angle_alpha   90.00
_cell.angle_beta   90.00
_cell.angle_gamma   90.00
#
_symmetry.space_group_name_H-M   'P 1'
#
loop_
_entity.id
_entity.type
_entity.pdbx_description
1 polymer ?
#
loop_
_entity_poly.entity_id
_entity_poly.type
_entity_poly.pdbx_seq_one_letter_code
_entity_poly.pdbx_strand_id
1 'polypeptide(L)'
;MSDTALPGGKTVLVPLAGTEPGNLPLTFSVVSISDPRVQAAVLPRHRSLRFDVSGVDGGGVPFNGALVIALLENETPRTTGRIIAIAEQGGYDGLTFHRVIQDFMAQGGDPAGNGSGGTGLDFDDEFVQNRFFTGAGQMAMANSGRDTNDSQFFIT
;
A
#
# COMPACT_ATOMS: atom_id res chain seq x y z
N MET A 1 10.28 12.58 15.18
CA MET A 1 9.07 12.12 14.46
C MET A 1 8.23 13.35 14.18
N SER A 2 7.71 13.50 12.97
CA SER A 2 6.81 14.60 12.62
C SER A 2 5.41 14.31 13.14
N ASP A 3 4.74 15.32 13.68
CA ASP A 3 3.35 15.21 14.08
C ASP A 3 2.48 14.91 12.86
N THR A 4 1.59 13.93 12.97
CA THR A 4 0.62 13.58 11.93
C THR A 4 -0.78 13.85 12.48
N ALA A 5 -1.54 14.70 11.81
CA ALA A 5 -2.94 14.95 12.15
C ALA A 5 -3.82 13.79 11.67
N LEU A 6 -4.67 13.27 12.56
CA LEU A 6 -5.59 12.18 12.24
C LEU A 6 -7.03 12.70 12.13
N PRO A 7 -7.77 12.42 11.03
CA PRO A 7 -9.17 12.75 10.96
C PRO A 7 -9.97 11.96 12.00
N GLY A 8 -10.87 12.63 12.72
CA GLY A 8 -11.70 11.99 13.74
C GLY A 8 -12.54 10.83 13.19
N GLY A 9 -12.60 9.72 13.93
CA GLY A 9 -13.38 8.53 13.56
C GLY A 9 -12.77 7.67 12.45
N LYS A 10 -11.48 7.85 12.15
CA LYS A 10 -10.75 7.07 11.13
C LYS A 10 -9.67 6.20 11.75
N THR A 11 -9.38 5.07 11.10
CA THR A 11 -8.26 4.20 11.43
C THR A 11 -7.05 4.61 10.61
N VAL A 12 -5.88 4.71 11.25
CA VAL A 12 -4.59 4.92 10.58
C VAL A 12 -3.70 3.73 10.81
N LEU A 13 -3.05 3.29 9.74
CA LEU A 13 -2.01 2.27 9.79
C LEU A 13 -0.68 2.99 9.92
N VAL A 14 0.04 2.69 11.00
CA VAL A 14 1.38 3.23 11.24
C VAL A 14 2.37 2.11 10.95
N PRO A 15 3.14 2.18 9.86
CA PRO A 15 4.21 1.22 9.62
C PRO A 15 5.28 1.41 10.71
N LEU A 16 5.60 0.33 11.41
CA LEU A 16 6.72 0.30 12.35
C LEU A 16 7.91 -0.32 11.64
N ALA A 17 8.91 0.51 11.33
CA ALA A 17 10.21 0.05 10.87
C ALA A 17 11.14 -0.07 12.09
N GLY A 18 11.52 -1.30 12.43
CA GLY A 18 12.55 -1.57 13.42
C GLY A 18 13.49 -2.64 12.87
N THR A 19 14.79 -2.42 13.04
CA THR A 19 15.82 -3.42 12.71
C THR A 19 16.58 -3.75 13.98
N GLU A 20 16.72 -5.04 14.26
CA GLU A 20 17.53 -5.54 15.36
C GLU A 20 18.62 -6.46 14.78
N PRO A 21 19.92 -6.09 14.88
CA PRO A 21 21.00 -6.84 14.23
C PRO A 21 21.26 -8.24 14.80
N GLY A 22 20.80 -8.54 16.02
CA GLY A 22 21.01 -9.78 16.76
C GLY A 22 19.90 -10.83 16.63
N ASN A 23 18.90 -10.62 15.77
CA ASN A 23 17.72 -11.48 15.64
C ASN A 23 16.88 -11.61 16.93
N LEU A 24 16.91 -10.60 17.79
CA LEU A 24 16.09 -10.49 18.99
C LEU A 24 14.68 -9.97 18.63
N PRO A 25 13.64 -10.39 19.37
CA PRO A 25 12.30 -9.86 19.19
C PRO A 25 12.26 -8.35 19.44
N LEU A 26 11.74 -7.60 18.47
CA LEU A 26 11.38 -6.21 18.67
C LEU A 26 10.09 -6.12 19.50
N THR A 27 10.10 -5.27 20.51
CA THR A 27 8.89 -4.92 21.27
C THR A 27 8.51 -3.48 20.97
N PHE A 28 7.22 -3.19 20.89
CA PHE A 28 6.70 -1.84 20.75
C PHE A 28 5.51 -1.64 21.68
N SER A 29 5.27 -0.38 22.04
CA SER A 29 4.10 0.02 22.82
C SER A 29 3.47 1.25 22.18
N VAL A 30 2.15 1.36 22.29
CA VAL A 30 1.41 2.53 21.83
C VAL A 30 0.58 3.03 23.00
N VAL A 31 0.72 4.32 23.32
CA VAL A 31 0.04 4.96 24.45
C VAL A 31 -0.73 6.15 23.91
N SER A 32 -2.04 6.21 24.19
CA SER A 32 -2.80 7.45 24.03
C SER A 32 -2.65 8.28 25.30
N ILE A 33 -2.04 9.46 25.18
CA ILE A 33 -1.73 10.33 26.31
C ILE A 33 -2.90 11.27 26.65
N SER A 34 -3.72 11.65 25.67
CA SER A 34 -4.73 12.70 25.80
C SER A 34 -6.17 12.28 25.48
N ASP A 35 -6.40 11.17 24.78
CA ASP A 35 -7.74 10.70 24.44
C ASP A 35 -7.86 9.17 24.59
N PRO A 36 -8.53 8.67 25.65
CA PRO A 36 -8.66 7.23 25.89
C PRO A 36 -9.49 6.50 24.82
N ARG A 37 -10.14 7.21 23.89
CA ARG A 37 -10.87 6.62 22.76
C ARG A 37 -9.95 6.23 21.61
N VAL A 38 -8.71 6.74 21.57
CA VAL A 38 -7.70 6.32 20.60
C VAL A 38 -7.16 4.95 21.05
N GLN A 39 -7.57 3.91 20.33
CA GLN A 39 -7.09 2.56 20.53
C GLN A 39 -6.03 2.23 19.49
N ALA A 40 -4.97 1.55 19.93
CA ALA A 40 -3.95 1.02 19.06
C ALA A 40 -3.96 -0.51 19.13
N ALA A 41 -3.87 -1.14 17.96
CA ALA A 41 -3.80 -2.58 17.86
C ALA A 41 -2.69 -2.96 16.89
N VAL A 42 -2.00 -4.05 17.21
CA VAL A 42 -1.17 -4.76 16.24
C VAL A 42 -2.12 -5.55 15.36
N LEU A 43 -2.06 -5.40 14.04
CA LEU A 43 -2.83 -6.25 13.14
C LEU A 43 -2.15 -7.62 13.08
N PRO A 44 -2.71 -8.69 13.66
CA PRO A 44 -2.10 -10.00 13.62
C PRO A 44 -2.31 -10.61 12.24
N ARG A 45 -1.27 -11.28 11.71
CA ARG A 45 -1.36 -12.19 10.53
C ARG A 45 -1.73 -11.53 9.19
N HIS A 46 -1.19 -10.35 8.93
CA HIS A 46 -1.24 -9.76 7.59
C HIS A 46 0.12 -9.89 6.90
N ARG A 47 0.13 -10.32 5.64
CA ARG A 47 1.31 -10.22 4.80
C ARG A 47 1.54 -8.76 4.41
N SER A 48 2.80 -8.47 4.08
CA SER A 48 3.17 -7.19 3.48
C SER A 48 3.69 -7.42 2.07
N LEU A 49 3.33 -6.54 1.16
CA LEU A 49 3.91 -6.43 -0.17
C LEU A 49 5.10 -5.48 -0.10
N ARG A 50 6.27 -5.93 -0.53
CA ARG A 50 7.48 -5.10 -0.61
C ARG A 50 7.83 -4.87 -2.07
N PHE A 51 7.98 -3.60 -2.44
CA PHE A 51 8.59 -3.18 -3.69
C PHE A 51 9.98 -2.64 -3.40
N ASP A 52 11.00 -3.16 -4.07
CA ASP A 52 12.32 -2.54 -4.12
C ASP A 52 12.33 -1.57 -5.30
N VAL A 53 12.11 -0.29 -5.00
CA VAL A 53 11.92 0.77 -5.98
C VAL A 53 13.27 1.42 -6.28
N SER A 54 13.53 1.69 -7.55
CA SER A 54 14.66 2.51 -7.99
C SER A 54 14.24 3.42 -9.13
N GLY A 55 14.94 4.53 -9.31
CA GLY A 55 14.64 5.50 -10.35
C GLY A 55 15.62 6.66 -10.38
N VAL A 56 15.27 7.68 -11.14
CA VAL A 56 16.02 8.93 -11.26
C VAL A 56 15.03 10.07 -11.03
N ASP A 57 15.38 11.01 -10.16
CA ASP A 57 14.52 12.17 -9.87
C ASP A 57 14.56 13.23 -10.98
N GLY A 58 13.78 14.31 -10.82
CA GLY A 58 13.73 15.41 -11.79
C GLY A 58 15.06 16.17 -11.97
N GLY A 59 16.02 15.98 -11.07
CA GLY A 59 17.37 16.54 -11.15
C GLY A 59 18.40 15.59 -11.78
N GLY A 60 18.00 14.38 -12.19
CA GLY A 60 18.93 13.39 -12.71
C GLY A 60 19.65 12.58 -11.63
N VAL A 61 19.24 12.68 -10.36
CA VAL A 61 19.87 11.97 -9.25
C VAL A 61 19.23 10.58 -9.10
N PRO A 62 20.01 9.49 -9.13
CA PRO A 62 19.48 8.16 -8.92
C PRO A 62 19.05 7.98 -7.46
N PHE A 63 17.94 7.26 -7.26
CA PHE A 63 17.45 6.87 -5.93
C PHE A 63 17.07 5.39 -5.92
N ASN A 64 17.08 4.81 -4.72
CA ASN A 64 16.48 3.52 -4.44
C ASN A 64 15.89 3.49 -3.03
N GLY A 65 14.95 2.58 -2.79
CA GLY A 65 14.33 2.41 -1.49
C GLY A 65 13.32 1.28 -1.48
N ALA A 66 13.01 0.77 -0.29
CA ALA A 66 11.96 -0.21 -0.12
C ALA A 66 10.64 0.49 0.23
N LEU A 67 9.60 0.17 -0.52
CA LEU A 67 8.22 0.51 -0.23
C LEU A 67 7.53 -0.75 0.31
N VAL A 68 7.06 -0.70 1.56
CA VAL A 68 6.41 -1.84 2.21
C VAL A 68 4.97 -1.47 2.53
N ILE A 69 4.02 -2.21 1.97
CA ILE A 69 2.58 -2.01 2.12
C ILE A 69 1.99 -3.21 2.86
N ALA A 70 1.26 -2.97 3.94
CA ALA A 70 0.50 -4.02 4.62
C ALA A 70 -0.75 -4.39 3.79
N LEU A 71 -0.99 -5.68 3.60
CA LEU A 71 -2.18 -6.18 2.90
C LEU A 71 -3.28 -6.47 3.91
N LEU A 72 -4.43 -5.79 3.79
CA LEU A 72 -5.57 -5.92 4.70
C LEU A 72 -6.40 -7.18 4.41
N GLU A 73 -5.76 -8.36 4.45
CA GLU A 73 -6.34 -9.66 4.10
C GLU A 73 -7.63 -10.02 4.84
N ASN A 74 -7.82 -9.52 6.07
CA ASN A 74 -9.05 -9.75 6.83
C ASN A 74 -10.23 -8.88 6.36
N GLU A 75 -9.97 -7.82 5.60
CA GLU A 75 -10.96 -6.82 5.21
C GLU A 75 -11.27 -6.90 3.72
N THR A 76 -10.25 -7.06 2.89
CA THR A 76 -10.38 -7.19 1.43
C THR A 76 -9.71 -8.48 0.93
N PRO A 77 -10.14 -9.67 1.39
CA PRO A 77 -9.48 -10.94 1.09
C PRO A 77 -9.37 -11.23 -0.41
N ARG A 78 -10.36 -10.84 -1.22
CA ARG A 78 -10.31 -11.10 -2.67
C ARG A 78 -9.28 -10.22 -3.35
N THR A 79 -9.30 -8.93 -3.03
CA THR A 79 -8.37 -7.94 -3.59
C THR A 79 -6.94 -8.26 -3.18
N THR A 80 -6.70 -8.49 -1.89
CA THR A 80 -5.36 -8.86 -1.41
C THR A 80 -4.91 -10.20 -1.96
N GLY A 81 -5.81 -11.18 -2.05
CA GLY A 81 -5.53 -12.48 -2.65
C GLY A 81 -5.08 -12.35 -4.11
N ARG A 82 -5.70 -11.45 -4.88
CA ARG A 82 -5.30 -11.18 -6.25
C ARG A 82 -3.92 -10.52 -6.34
N ILE A 83 -3.67 -9.48 -5.56
CA ILE A 83 -2.36 -8.80 -5.49
C ILE A 83 -1.26 -9.80 -5.14
N ILE A 84 -1.49 -10.64 -4.13
CA ILE A 84 -0.57 -11.69 -3.70
C ILE A 84 -0.27 -12.66 -4.84
N ALA A 85 -1.30 -13.16 -5.51
CA ALA A 85 -1.11 -14.11 -6.60
C ALA A 85 -0.30 -13.51 -7.76
N ILE A 86 -0.53 -12.24 -8.11
CA ILE A 86 0.25 -11.53 -9.14
C ILE A 86 1.70 -11.37 -8.67
N ALA A 87 1.92 -10.95 -7.43
CA ALA A 87 3.25 -10.75 -6.87
C ALA A 87 4.06 -12.07 -6.79
N GLU A 88 3.45 -13.16 -6.33
CA GLU A 88 4.08 -14.49 -6.25
C GLU A 88 4.44 -15.06 -7.63
N GLN A 89 3.76 -14.60 -8.69
CA GLN A 89 4.06 -14.96 -10.08
C GLN A 89 5.11 -14.03 -10.72
N GLY A 90 5.65 -13.05 -9.98
CA GLY A 90 6.57 -12.04 -10.51
C GLY A 90 5.90 -11.02 -11.43
N GLY A 91 4.56 -10.93 -11.42
CA GLY A 91 3.80 -10.09 -12.35
C GLY A 91 3.99 -8.58 -12.14
N TYR A 92 4.60 -8.16 -11.03
CA TYR A 92 4.97 -6.76 -10.78
C TYR A 92 6.45 -6.47 -11.04
N ASP A 93 7.26 -7.49 -11.32
CA ASP A 93 8.72 -7.32 -11.45
C ASP A 93 9.06 -6.55 -12.72
N GLY A 94 9.94 -5.55 -12.57
CA GLY A 94 10.38 -4.70 -13.68
C GLY A 94 9.33 -3.69 -14.18
N LEU A 95 8.14 -3.66 -13.57
CA LEU A 95 7.11 -2.69 -13.93
C LEU A 95 7.43 -1.29 -13.39
N THR A 96 6.87 -0.28 -14.04
CA THR A 96 7.07 1.12 -13.68
C THR A 96 5.84 1.70 -12.98
N PHE A 97 6.07 2.71 -12.14
CA PHE A 97 5.03 3.67 -11.79
C PHE A 97 4.82 4.60 -12.98
N HIS A 98 3.99 4.17 -13.92
CA HIS A 98 3.80 4.87 -15.20
C HIS A 98 3.07 6.21 -15.05
N ARG A 99 2.42 6.46 -13.91
CA ARG A 99 1.73 7.72 -13.63
C ARG A 99 1.97 8.16 -12.19
N VAL A 100 2.75 9.22 -12.01
CA VAL A 100 3.05 9.82 -10.70
C VAL A 100 2.60 11.27 -10.71
N ILE A 101 1.70 11.62 -9.80
CA ILE A 101 1.18 12.98 -9.65
C ILE A 101 1.50 13.45 -8.24
N GLN A 102 2.30 14.51 -8.15
CA GLN A 102 2.68 15.12 -6.88
C GLN A 102 1.44 15.52 -6.09
N ASP A 103 1.47 15.27 -4.77
CA ASP A 103 0.39 15.56 -3.82
C ASP A 103 -0.94 14.84 -4.13
N PHE A 104 -0.88 13.76 -4.92
CA PHE A 104 -2.05 12.96 -5.23
C PHE A 104 -1.80 11.45 -5.10
N MET A 105 -1.05 10.85 -6.02
CA MET A 105 -0.79 9.41 -6.01
C MET A 105 0.31 8.99 -6.99
N ALA A 106 0.87 7.80 -6.75
CA ALA A 106 1.67 7.05 -7.70
C ALA A 106 0.93 5.78 -8.13
N GLN A 107 0.71 5.61 -9.43
CA GLN A 107 0.02 4.47 -10.05
C GLN A 107 1.01 3.59 -10.81
N GLY A 108 0.88 2.28 -10.61
CA GLY A 108 1.73 1.23 -11.19
C GLY A 108 0.94 -0.06 -11.46
N GLY A 109 1.67 -1.15 -11.73
CA GLY A 109 1.07 -2.46 -11.97
C GLY A 109 0.53 -2.68 -13.39
N ASP A 110 0.92 -1.84 -14.35
CA ASP A 110 0.61 -2.03 -15.77
C ASP A 110 1.81 -2.65 -16.51
N PRO A 111 1.69 -3.88 -17.06
CA PRO A 111 2.73 -4.49 -17.91
C PRO A 111 3.11 -3.67 -19.16
N ALA A 112 2.18 -2.89 -19.71
CA ALA A 112 2.44 -2.02 -20.85
C ALA A 112 3.09 -0.68 -20.46
N GLY A 113 3.07 -0.33 -19.17
CA GLY A 113 3.65 0.90 -18.64
C GLY A 113 3.03 2.19 -19.17
N ASN A 114 1.79 2.16 -19.66
CA ASN A 114 1.12 3.32 -20.28
C ASN A 114 -0.32 3.54 -19.79
N GLY A 115 -0.77 2.76 -18.81
CA GLY A 115 -2.09 2.77 -18.20
C GLY A 115 -3.14 1.91 -18.91
N SER A 116 -2.82 1.28 -20.04
CA SER A 116 -3.80 0.53 -20.85
C SER A 116 -3.75 -1.00 -20.69
N GLY A 117 -2.71 -1.53 -20.05
CA GLY A 117 -2.54 -2.96 -19.86
C GLY A 117 -3.04 -3.47 -18.50
N GLY A 118 -2.79 -4.75 -18.29
CA GLY A 118 -3.21 -5.50 -17.12
C GLY A 118 -2.87 -6.98 -17.29
N THR A 119 -3.36 -7.84 -16.39
CA THR A 119 -3.29 -9.29 -16.60
C THR A 119 -4.33 -9.78 -17.63
N GLY A 120 -5.37 -8.97 -17.89
CA GLY A 120 -6.50 -9.34 -18.72
C GLY A 120 -7.56 -10.19 -18.00
N LEU A 121 -7.47 -10.28 -16.67
CA LEU A 121 -8.42 -10.99 -15.82
C LEU A 121 -8.98 -10.04 -14.76
N ASP A 122 -10.11 -9.43 -15.10
CA ASP A 122 -10.81 -8.49 -14.22
C ASP A 122 -11.46 -9.22 -13.03
N PHE A 123 -11.62 -8.49 -11.92
CA PHE A 123 -12.36 -8.94 -10.76
C PHE A 123 -13.20 -7.83 -10.11
N ASP A 124 -14.28 -8.25 -9.46
CA ASP A 124 -15.29 -7.40 -8.83
C ASP A 124 -14.71 -6.50 -7.73
N ASP A 125 -15.35 -5.34 -7.56
CA ASP A 125 -15.04 -4.41 -6.49
C ASP A 125 -15.30 -5.05 -5.10
N GLU A 126 -14.43 -4.74 -4.15
CA GLU A 126 -14.53 -5.21 -2.76
C GLU A 126 -14.56 -4.02 -1.80
N PHE A 127 -15.77 -3.53 -1.54
CA PHE A 127 -15.97 -2.36 -0.69
C PHE A 127 -16.06 -2.74 0.78
N VAL A 128 -15.23 -2.09 1.61
CA VAL A 128 -15.30 -2.17 3.07
C VAL A 128 -15.90 -0.89 3.60
N GLN A 129 -17.03 -1.00 4.29
CA GLN A 129 -17.69 0.13 4.93
C GLN A 129 -16.71 0.80 5.91
N ASN A 130 -16.55 2.12 5.80
CA ASN A 130 -15.63 2.94 6.59
C ASN A 130 -14.15 2.93 6.18
N ARG A 131 -13.76 2.26 5.10
CA ARG A 131 -12.43 2.44 4.49
C ARG A 131 -12.45 3.62 3.52
N PHE A 132 -11.72 4.67 3.89
CA PHE A 132 -11.58 5.89 3.11
C PHE A 132 -10.10 6.26 3.06
N PHE A 133 -9.69 6.90 1.97
CA PHE A 133 -8.39 7.56 1.92
C PHE A 133 -8.38 8.71 2.92
N THR A 134 -7.44 8.61 3.86
CA THR A 134 -7.31 9.50 5.02
C THR A 134 -5.94 10.16 5.10
N GLY A 135 -5.05 9.86 4.15
CA GLY A 135 -3.68 10.36 4.09
C GLY A 135 -2.82 9.57 3.10
N ALA A 136 -1.54 9.89 3.05
CA ALA A 136 -0.56 9.21 2.19
C ALA A 136 -0.29 7.75 2.62
N GLY A 137 0.22 6.95 1.70
CA GLY A 137 0.65 5.56 1.91
C GLY A 137 -0.47 4.52 1.85
N GLN A 138 -1.65 4.87 1.31
CA GLN A 138 -2.76 3.91 1.16
C GLN A 138 -2.80 3.36 -0.26
N MET A 139 -2.72 2.03 -0.37
CA MET A 139 -2.78 1.31 -1.64
C MET A 139 -4.22 0.91 -1.96
N ALA A 140 -4.63 1.08 -3.22
CA ALA A 140 -5.91 0.60 -3.74
C ALA A 140 -5.81 0.24 -5.23
N MET A 141 -6.82 -0.46 -5.73
CA MET A 141 -6.89 -0.86 -7.13
C MET A 141 -7.26 0.33 -8.02
N ALA A 142 -6.59 0.43 -9.17
CA ALA A 142 -7.05 1.28 -10.26
C ALA A 142 -8.02 0.48 -11.13
N ASN A 143 -9.11 1.11 -11.57
CA ASN A 143 -10.12 0.50 -12.43
C ASN A 143 -10.64 1.51 -13.47
N SER A 144 -11.32 1.00 -14.50
CA SER A 144 -11.92 1.78 -15.60
C SER A 144 -13.44 1.82 -15.54
N GLY A 145 -14.00 1.49 -14.37
CA GLY A 145 -15.42 1.31 -14.17
C GLY A 145 -15.68 0.34 -13.03
N ARG A 146 -16.96 0.14 -12.74
CA ARG A 146 -17.41 -0.82 -11.73
C ARG A 146 -16.96 -2.23 -12.11
N ASP A 147 -16.42 -2.95 -11.14
CA ASP A 147 -16.05 -4.37 -11.26
C ASP A 147 -14.99 -4.65 -12.36
N THR A 148 -14.08 -3.69 -12.60
CA THR A 148 -12.98 -3.83 -13.58
C THR A 148 -11.60 -3.70 -12.92
N ASN A 149 -11.41 -4.28 -11.73
CA ASN A 149 -10.09 -4.29 -11.10
C ASN A 149 -9.22 -5.34 -11.77
N ASP A 150 -7.94 -5.05 -12.00
CA ASP A 150 -6.99 -6.00 -12.59
C ASP A 150 -5.64 -5.98 -11.83
N SER A 151 -4.51 -5.73 -12.49
CA SER A 151 -3.20 -5.65 -11.83
C SER A 151 -2.84 -4.24 -11.38
N GLN A 152 -3.43 -3.22 -12.00
CA GLN A 152 -3.05 -1.83 -11.74
C GLN A 152 -3.52 -1.37 -10.36
N PHE A 153 -2.65 -0.63 -9.68
CA PHE A 153 -2.90 -0.08 -8.35
C PHE A 153 -2.38 1.35 -8.27
N PHE A 154 -2.83 2.09 -7.27
CA PHE A 154 -2.25 3.37 -6.90
C PHE A 154 -1.97 3.44 -5.40
N ILE A 155 -1.03 4.30 -5.03
CA ILE A 155 -0.66 4.61 -3.64
C ILE A 155 -0.80 6.12 -3.46
N THR A 156 -1.60 6.53 -2.47
CA THR A 156 -1.83 7.95 -2.13
C THR A 156 -0.69 8.58 -1.35
#